data_AF-A0A0P6J2F5-F1
#
_entry.id   AF-A0A0P6J2F5-F1
#
_cell.length_a   1.000
_cell.length_b   1.000
_cell.length_c   1.000
_cell.angle_alpha   90.00
_cell.angle_beta   90.00
_cell.angle_gamma   90.00
#
_symmetry.space_group_name_H-M   'P 1'
#
loop_
_entity.id
_entity.type
_entity.pdbx_description
1 polymer ?
#
loop_
_entity_poly.entity_id
_entity_poly.type
_entity_poly.pdbx_seq_one_letter_code
_entity_poly.pdbx_strand_id
1 'polypeptide(L)'
;MTQRMKTVLLLLVTLAVTLGPAYTLHCHVCADTGNCKKPQHCPSSSRYCKTVTLVESLTGNLVKKTCEDSCTPAYSQQGHQVSSGAGSTHCCQEDLCNERVHSAAPPAHALLSSAILGLVLALGLLGLLMAPSL
;
A
#
# COMPACT_ATOMS: atom_id res chain seq x y z
N MET A 1 -20.85 -21.34 -33.94
CA MET A 1 -20.49 -19.92 -33.72
C MET A 1 -20.31 -19.58 -32.23
N THR A 2 -21.15 -20.11 -31.35
CA THR A 2 -21.12 -19.89 -29.89
C THR A 2 -19.84 -20.35 -29.17
N GLN A 3 -19.22 -21.46 -29.60
CA GLN A 3 -17.98 -21.97 -29.00
C GLN A 3 -16.81 -20.97 -29.13
N ARG A 4 -16.64 -20.35 -30.31
CA ARG A 4 -15.54 -19.40 -30.58
C ARG A 4 -15.69 -18.09 -29.79
N MET A 5 -16.91 -17.59 -29.62
CA MET A 5 -17.18 -16.38 -28.84
C MET A 5 -16.84 -16.58 -27.36
N LYS A 6 -17.12 -17.78 -26.82
CA LYS A 6 -16.82 -18.14 -25.43
C LYS A 6 -15.31 -18.21 -25.17
N THR A 7 -14.53 -18.74 -26.12
CA THR A 7 -13.06 -18.80 -26.03
C THR A 7 -12.44 -17.40 -26.07
N VAL A 8 -12.93 -16.52 -26.96
CA VAL A 8 -12.45 -15.14 -27.07
C VAL A 8 -12.76 -14.35 -25.81
N LEU A 9 -13.95 -14.52 -25.23
CA LEU A 9 -14.33 -13.87 -23.98
C LEU A 9 -13.44 -14.32 -22.81
N LEU A 10 -13.18 -15.63 -22.69
CA LEU A 10 -12.28 -16.16 -21.66
C LEU A 10 -10.86 -15.60 -21.81
N LEU A 11 -10.34 -15.50 -23.03
CA LEU A 11 -9.03 -14.89 -23.32
C LEU A 11 -8.98 -13.40 -22.96
N LEU A 12 -10.06 -12.65 -23.22
CA LEU A 12 -10.14 -11.23 -22.85
C LEU A 12 -10.18 -11.04 -21.34
N VAL A 13 -10.92 -11.88 -20.62
CA VAL A 13 -11.00 -11.84 -19.16
C VAL A 13 -9.66 -12.20 -18.52
N THR A 14 -8.97 -13.23 -19.01
CA THR A 14 -7.63 -13.57 -18.49
C THR A 14 -6.64 -12.45 -18.75
N LEU A 15 -6.67 -11.81 -19.93
CA LEU A 15 -5.78 -10.69 -20.24
C LEU A 15 -6.07 -9.46 -19.37
N ALA A 16 -7.34 -9.14 -19.13
CA ALA A 16 -7.74 -8.04 -18.25
C ALA A 16 -7.32 -8.27 -16.79
N VAL A 17 -7.34 -9.51 -16.31
CA VAL A 17 -6.86 -9.85 -14.96
C VAL A 17 -5.34 -9.75 -14.86
N THR A 18 -4.60 -10.00 -15.94
CA THR A 18 -3.13 -9.80 -15.96
C THR A 18 -2.72 -8.33 -16.03
N LEU A 19 -3.56 -7.48 -16.64
CA LEU A 19 -3.37 -6.04 -16.71
C LEU A 19 -3.89 -5.42 -15.41
N GLY A 20 -3.04 -5.45 -14.38
CA GLY A 20 -3.34 -4.80 -13.10
C GLY A 20 -3.76 -3.33 -13.31
N PRO A 21 -4.74 -2.84 -12.56
CA PRO A 21 -5.22 -1.46 -12.70
C PRO A 21 -4.06 -0.47 -12.49
N ALA A 22 -3.94 0.49 -13.41
CA ALA A 22 -3.03 1.62 -13.27
C ALA A 22 -3.59 2.62 -12.24
N TYR A 23 -3.66 2.20 -10.98
CA TYR A 23 -4.04 3.09 -9.89
C TYR A 23 -2.93 4.10 -9.64
N THR A 24 -3.24 5.38 -9.78
CA THR A 24 -2.39 6.46 -9.29
C THR A 24 -2.65 6.62 -7.80
N LEU A 25 -1.66 6.31 -7.00
CA LEU A 25 -1.72 6.44 -5.54
C LEU A 25 -2.02 7.89 -5.15
N HIS A 26 -2.88 8.09 -4.16
CA HIS A 26 -3.08 9.37 -3.50
C HIS A 26 -2.37 9.37 -2.15
N CYS A 27 -1.63 10.41 -1.85
CA CYS A 27 -0.99 10.56 -0.54
C CYS A 27 -1.19 11.97 -0.01
N HIS A 28 -1.02 12.14 1.31
CA HIS A 28 -0.75 13.47 1.84
C HIS A 28 0.69 13.87 1.52
N VAL A 29 0.91 15.08 1.00
CA VAL A 29 2.24 15.62 0.66
C VAL A 29 2.42 17.00 1.30
N CYS A 30 3.23 17.07 2.35
CA CYS A 30 3.41 18.28 3.16
C CYS A 30 4.65 18.18 4.06
N ALA A 31 5.11 19.32 4.57
CA ALA A 31 6.12 19.40 5.61
C ALA A 31 5.67 20.46 6.62
N ASP A 32 5.50 20.07 7.88
CA ASP A 32 5.00 20.97 8.93
C ASP A 32 5.37 20.45 10.32
N THR A 33 5.22 21.31 11.33
CA THR A 33 5.28 20.92 12.74
C THR A 33 4.01 20.16 13.10
N GLY A 34 4.15 18.91 13.55
CA GLY A 34 3.01 18.05 13.87
C GLY A 34 2.34 17.43 12.64
N ASN A 35 1.15 16.85 12.81
CA ASN A 35 0.50 16.11 11.72
C ASN A 35 -0.09 17.05 10.65
N CYS A 36 0.42 16.98 9.42
CA CYS A 36 -0.10 17.73 8.27
C CYS A 36 -0.92 16.84 7.32
N LYS A 37 -1.96 17.40 6.69
CA LYS A 37 -2.83 16.69 5.74
C LYS A 37 -3.06 17.51 4.48
N LYS A 38 -2.41 17.12 3.37
CA LYS A 38 -2.60 17.74 2.05
C LYS A 38 -2.69 16.68 0.96
N PRO A 39 -3.89 16.14 0.67
CA PRO A 39 -4.10 15.11 -0.35
C PRO A 39 -3.60 15.56 -1.72
N GLN A 40 -2.86 14.70 -2.43
CA GLN A 40 -2.37 14.92 -3.78
C GLN A 40 -2.31 13.60 -4.56
N HIS A 41 -2.48 13.70 -5.89
CA HIS A 41 -2.16 12.59 -6.79
C HIS A 41 -0.64 12.42 -6.84
N CYS A 42 -0.17 11.18 -6.65
CA CYS A 42 1.24 10.84 -6.82
C CYS A 42 1.58 10.60 -8.29
N PRO A 43 2.87 10.73 -8.66
CA PRO A 43 3.37 10.24 -9.94
C PRO A 43 3.02 8.77 -10.16
N SER A 44 2.80 8.36 -11.41
CA SER A 44 2.43 6.96 -11.74
C SER A 44 3.50 5.93 -11.36
N SER A 45 4.76 6.37 -11.19
CA SER A 45 5.86 5.53 -10.70
C SER A 45 5.80 5.27 -9.21
N SER A 46 5.16 6.17 -8.44
CA SER A 46 5.18 6.12 -6.99
C SER A 46 4.27 5.01 -6.47
N ARG A 47 4.83 4.20 -5.57
CA ARG A 47 4.18 3.01 -5.02
C ARG A 47 3.91 3.14 -3.52
N TYR A 48 4.45 4.18 -2.87
CA TYR A 48 4.39 4.34 -1.43
C TYR A 48 4.05 5.78 -1.02
N CYS A 49 3.20 5.90 0.00
CA CYS A 49 3.14 7.09 0.84
C CYS A 49 4.17 6.95 1.95
N LYS A 50 5.08 7.93 2.04
CA LYS A 50 6.14 8.00 3.05
C LYS A 50 5.80 9.08 4.08
N THR A 51 6.02 8.77 5.36
CA THR A 51 6.00 9.74 6.46
C THR A 51 7.33 9.66 7.19
N VAL A 52 8.05 10.77 7.27
CA VAL A 52 9.24 10.94 8.11
C VAL A 52 8.85 11.85 9.28
N THR A 53 9.14 11.42 10.50
CA THR A 53 8.95 12.22 11.71
C THR A 53 10.30 12.42 12.38
N LEU A 54 10.69 13.66 12.62
CA LEU A 54 11.87 14.03 13.37
C LEU A 54 11.45 14.63 14.71
N VAL A 55 12.03 14.16 15.80
CA VAL A 55 11.75 14.65 17.15
C VAL A 55 12.54 15.92 17.39
N GLU A 56 11.81 17.00 17.70
CA GLU A 56 12.37 18.30 18.02
C GLU A 56 11.76 18.79 19.34
N SER A 57 12.59 18.92 20.37
CA SER A 57 12.12 19.07 21.75
C SER A 57 11.55 20.46 22.07
N LEU A 58 11.97 21.48 21.32
CA LEU A 58 11.64 22.88 21.59
C LEU A 58 10.48 23.40 20.72
N THR A 59 10.40 22.93 19.47
CA THR A 59 9.49 23.48 18.46
C THR A 59 8.39 22.50 18.06
N GLY A 60 8.45 21.26 18.56
CA GLY A 60 7.53 20.18 18.20
C GLY A 60 8.03 19.37 17.01
N ASN A 61 7.62 18.11 16.95
CA ASN A 61 8.13 17.17 15.94
C ASN A 61 7.86 17.64 14.51
N LEU A 62 8.88 17.61 13.67
CA LEU A 62 8.75 17.91 12.25
C LEU A 62 8.24 16.66 11.51
N VAL A 63 7.17 16.81 10.74
CA VAL A 63 6.59 15.74 9.92
C VAL A 63 6.74 16.10 8.45
N LYS A 64 7.32 15.20 7.67
CA LYS A 64 7.38 15.29 6.22
C LYS A 64 6.67 14.10 5.59
N LYS A 65 5.73 14.37 4.69
CA LYS A 65 4.97 13.37 3.95
C LYS A 65 5.22 13.51 2.45
N THR A 66 5.51 12.41 1.76
CA THR A 66 5.83 12.40 0.32
C THR A 66 5.28 11.16 -0.39
N CYS A 67 5.14 11.25 -1.71
CA CYS A 67 5.02 10.08 -2.59
C CYS A 67 6.42 9.58 -2.93
N GLU A 68 6.63 8.26 -2.97
CA GLU A 68 7.93 7.68 -3.26
C GLU A 68 7.79 6.39 -4.08
N ASP A 69 8.74 6.17 -4.99
CA ASP A 69 8.81 4.94 -5.81
C ASP A 69 9.24 3.73 -4.97
N SER A 70 10.12 3.95 -3.98
CA SER A 70 10.60 2.94 -3.04
C SER A 70 10.71 3.48 -1.62
N CYS A 71 10.26 2.74 -0.62
CA CYS A 71 10.30 3.20 0.76
C CYS A 71 10.71 2.09 1.73
N THR A 72 11.71 2.37 2.57
CA THR A 72 12.17 1.46 3.63
C THR A 72 11.79 2.05 4.98
N PRO A 73 10.96 1.37 5.79
CA PRO A 73 10.69 1.78 7.16
C PRO A 73 12.00 1.79 7.97
N ALA A 74 12.20 2.83 8.76
CA ALA A 74 13.42 3.00 9.54
C ALA A 74 13.12 3.70 10.86
N TYR A 75 13.92 3.39 11.88
CA TYR A 75 13.80 4.04 13.18
C TYR A 75 15.18 4.29 13.77
N SER A 76 15.46 5.56 14.08
CA SER A 76 16.71 5.97 14.72
C SER A 76 16.42 6.27 16.18
N GLN A 77 16.74 5.31 17.05
CA GLN A 77 16.80 5.52 18.49
C GLN A 77 18.23 5.97 18.84
N GLN A 78 18.43 7.27 19.05
CA GLN A 78 19.63 7.71 19.75
C GLN A 78 19.45 7.46 21.26
N GLY A 79 19.62 6.21 21.68
CA GLY A 79 19.65 5.82 23.10
C GLY A 79 18.31 5.88 23.84
N HIS A 80 18.28 5.34 25.05
CA HIS A 80 17.11 5.17 25.94
C HIS A 80 16.50 6.49 26.47
N GLN A 81 16.79 7.61 25.80
CA GLN A 81 16.38 8.95 26.14
C GLN A 81 16.10 9.65 24.82
N VAL A 82 14.86 10.13 24.67
CA VAL A 82 14.37 10.76 23.45
C VAL A 82 15.16 12.05 23.23
N SER A 83 16.28 11.93 22.52
CA SER A 83 17.16 13.04 22.18
C SER A 83 16.62 13.78 20.96
N SER A 84 16.74 15.11 20.96
CA SER A 84 16.45 15.92 19.77
C SER A 84 17.26 15.37 18.60
N GLY A 85 16.61 15.06 17.47
CA GLY A 85 17.25 14.40 16.33
C GLY A 85 16.86 12.92 16.13
N ALA A 86 16.20 12.27 17.10
CA ALA A 86 15.60 10.95 16.87
C ALA A 86 14.52 11.02 15.78
N GLY A 87 14.43 10.02 14.92
CA GLY A 87 13.46 10.04 13.81
C GLY A 87 12.95 8.68 13.37
N SER A 88 11.73 8.67 12.81
CA SER A 88 11.06 7.50 12.26
C SER A 88 10.67 7.71 10.79
N THR A 89 10.67 6.63 10.01
CA THR A 89 10.16 6.56 8.66
C THR A 89 9.10 5.46 8.59
N HIS A 90 7.89 5.82 8.16
CA HIS A 90 6.78 4.91 7.93
C HIS A 90 6.41 4.91 6.44
N CYS A 91 6.09 3.73 5.90
CA CYS A 91 5.76 3.51 4.49
C CYS A 91 4.44 2.73 4.40
N CYS A 92 3.54 3.13 3.50
CA CYS A 92 2.30 2.39 3.22
C CYS A 92 1.90 2.56 1.74
N GLN A 93 1.00 1.72 1.23
CA GLN A 93 0.73 1.58 -0.22
C GLN A 93 -0.74 1.82 -0.61
N GLU A 94 -1.57 2.25 0.33
CA GLU A 94 -2.99 2.53 0.09
C GLU A 94 -3.25 4.04 -0.02
N ASP A 95 -4.34 4.41 -0.69
CA ASP A 95 -4.71 5.81 -0.84
C ASP A 95 -4.87 6.50 0.52
N LEU A 96 -4.19 7.63 0.67
CA LEU A 96 -4.18 8.49 1.86
C LEU A 96 -3.78 7.78 3.16
N CYS A 97 -3.15 6.61 3.08
CA CYS A 97 -2.77 5.79 4.24
C CYS A 97 -1.83 6.51 5.22
N ASN A 98 -1.15 7.57 4.76
CA ASN A 98 -0.30 8.42 5.57
C ASN A 98 -1.05 9.58 6.26
N GLU A 99 -2.36 9.49 6.46
CA GLU A 99 -3.17 10.51 7.16
C GLU A 99 -2.68 10.78 8.60
N ARG A 100 -2.26 9.72 9.29
CA ARG A 100 -1.78 9.77 10.68
C ARG A 100 -0.27 9.66 10.77
N VAL A 101 0.30 10.26 11.81
CA VAL A 101 1.69 10.02 12.19
C VAL A 101 1.73 8.74 13.03
N HIS A 102 2.45 7.74 12.54
CA HIS A 102 2.61 6.48 13.25
C HIS A 102 3.87 6.55 14.11
N SER A 103 3.69 6.40 15.42
CA SER A 103 4.80 6.12 16.34
C SER A 103 5.24 4.66 16.16
N ALA A 104 6.48 4.34 16.53
CA ALA A 104 7.17 3.07 16.27
C ALA A 104 6.60 1.83 17.01
N ALA A 105 5.28 1.61 16.97
CA ALA A 105 4.67 0.34 17.35
C ALA A 105 4.58 -0.54 16.08
N PRO A 106 5.12 -1.77 16.09
CA PRO A 106 5.01 -2.67 14.94
C PRO A 106 3.53 -2.97 14.62
N PRO A 107 3.09 -2.90 13.35
CA PRO A 107 1.78 -3.39 12.98
C PRO A 107 1.75 -4.92 13.04
N ALA A 108 0.84 -5.48 13.84
CA ALA A 108 0.54 -6.90 13.83
C ALA A 108 -0.06 -7.27 12.46
N HIS A 109 0.60 -8.19 11.76
CA HIS A 109 0.33 -8.58 10.38
C HIS A 109 -1.14 -8.90 10.06
N ALA A 110 -1.69 -8.25 9.02
CA ALA A 110 -2.86 -8.73 8.30
C ALA A 110 -2.41 -9.47 7.02
N LEU A 111 -1.77 -10.63 7.15
CA LEU A 111 -1.30 -11.46 6.02
C LEU A 111 -2.36 -12.45 5.49
N LEU A 112 -3.64 -12.25 5.81
CA LEU A 112 -4.67 -13.25 5.50
C LEU A 112 -5.31 -13.08 4.11
N SER A 113 -5.10 -11.96 3.42
CA SER A 113 -5.91 -11.65 2.22
C SER A 113 -5.51 -12.46 0.97
N SER A 114 -4.21 -12.68 0.70
CA SER A 114 -3.78 -13.33 -0.55
C SER A 114 -4.03 -14.85 -0.56
N ALA A 115 -3.92 -15.52 0.58
CA ALA A 115 -4.14 -16.96 0.70
C ALA A 115 -5.61 -17.33 0.47
N ILE A 116 -6.54 -16.47 0.92
CA ILE A 116 -7.98 -16.70 0.78
C ILE A 116 -8.40 -16.57 -0.69
N LEU A 117 -7.91 -15.54 -1.41
CA LEU A 117 -8.20 -15.40 -2.84
C LEU A 117 -7.67 -16.58 -3.67
N GLY A 118 -6.46 -17.07 -3.37
CA GLY A 118 -5.88 -18.22 -4.07
C GLY A 118 -6.69 -19.50 -3.90
N LEU A 119 -7.19 -19.75 -2.68
CA LEU A 119 -8.01 -20.92 -2.37
C LEU A 119 -9.38 -20.88 -3.08
N VAL A 120 -10.01 -19.71 -3.12
CA VAL A 120 -11.31 -19.51 -3.80
C VAL A 120 -11.19 -19.74 -5.30
N LEU A 121 -10.11 -19.25 -5.93
CA LEU A 121 -9.86 -19.50 -7.36
C LEU A 121 -9.61 -20.99 -7.65
N ALA A 122 -8.82 -21.67 -6.82
CA ALA A 122 -8.52 -23.09 -6.99
C ALA A 122 -9.78 -23.97 -6.89
N LEU A 123 -10.64 -23.70 -5.90
CA LEU A 123 -11.91 -24.42 -5.71
C LEU A 123 -12.90 -24.13 -6.84
N GLY A 124 -12.98 -22.89 -7.32
CA GLY A 124 -13.82 -22.52 -8.47
C GLY A 124 -13.39 -23.24 -9.77
N LEU A 125 -12.08 -23.34 -10.02
CA LEU A 125 -11.56 -24.07 -11.18
C LEU A 125 -11.86 -25.58 -11.10
N LEU A 126 -11.74 -26.17 -9.91
CA LEU A 126 -12.02 -27.58 -9.68
C LEU A 126 -13.51 -27.89 -9.89
N GLY A 127 -14.41 -27.00 -9.45
CA GLY A 127 -15.84 -27.13 -9.70
C GLY A 127 -16.20 -27.08 -11.19
N LEU A 128 -15.53 -26.24 -11.98
CA LEU A 128 -15.71 -26.16 -13.43
C LEU A 128 -15.19 -27.39 -14.19
N LEU A 129 -14.14 -28.04 -13.68
CA LEU A 129 -13.56 -29.26 -14.26
C LEU A 129 -14.36 -30.51 -13.91
N MET A 130 -14.97 -30.56 -12.72
CA MET A 130 -15.77 -31.69 -12.24
C MET A 130 -17.27 -31.56 -12.56
N ALA A 131 -17.71 -30.42 -13.11
CA ALA A 131 -19.06 -30.26 -13.61
C ALA A 131 -19.28 -31.26 -14.76
N PRO A 132 -20.22 -32.23 -14.62
CA PRO A 132 -20.58 -33.09 -15.74
C PRO A 132 -21.09 -32.18 -16.86
N SER A 133 -20.54 -32.33 -18.05
CA SER A 133 -21.10 -31.74 -19.26
C SER A 133 -22.49 -32.33 -19.48
N LEU A 134 -23.52 -31.65 -18.95
CA LEU A 134 -24.92 -31.79 -19.34
C LEU A 134 -25.27 -30.68 -20.34
#